data_AF-A0A8C6HF58-F1
#
_entry.id   AF-A0A8C6HF58-F1
#
_cell.length_a   1.000
_cell.length_b   1.000
_cell.length_c   1.000
_cell.angle_alpha   90.00
_cell.angle_beta   90.00
_cell.angle_gamma   90.00
#
_symmetry.space_group_name_H-M   'P 1'
#
loop_
_entity.id
_entity.type
_entity.pdbx_description
1 polymer ?
#
loop_
_entity_poly.entity_id
_entity_poly.type
_entity_poly.pdbx_seq_one_letter_code
_entity_poly.pdbx_strand_id
1 'polypeptide(L)' 'MGSMHAPRKGLSQSLLPYRHSVPMWLKLTSDDLKDQIYKLAKKGLTPSQIECGSE' A
#
# COMPACT_ATOMS: atom_id res chain seq x y z
N MET A 1 3.83 14.08 -7.23
CA MET A 1 5.05 14.21 -6.41
C MET A 1 5.85 15.33 -7.03
N GLY A 2 6.17 16.37 -6.28
CA GLY A 2 6.94 17.52 -6.79
C GLY A 2 8.41 17.20 -6.96
N SER A 3 9.11 17.92 -7.84
CA SER A 3 10.57 17.84 -7.88
C SER A 3 11.16 18.64 -6.73
N MET A 4 12.08 18.02 -6.01
CA MET A 4 12.70 18.58 -4.81
C MET A 4 13.82 19.58 -5.14
N HIS A 5 14.41 19.50 -6.35
CA HIS A 5 15.58 20.31 -6.76
C HIS A 5 15.40 21.05 -8.09
N ALA A 6 14.38 20.72 -8.88
CA ALA A 6 14.12 21.38 -10.16
C ALA A 6 12.72 22.02 -10.15
N PRO A 7 12.51 23.17 -10.81
CA PRO A 7 11.21 23.85 -10.87
C PRO A 7 10.25 23.16 -11.85
N ARG A 8 10.00 21.86 -11.68
CA ARG A 8 9.09 21.07 -12.52
C ARG A 8 7.95 20.51 -11.68
N LYS A 9 6.71 20.72 -12.14
CA LYS A 9 5.51 20.24 -11.44
C LYS A 9 5.20 18.80 -11.85
N GLY A 10 5.45 17.85 -10.95
CA GLY A 10 5.12 16.44 -11.17
C GLY A 10 3.67 16.12 -10.81
N LEU A 11 2.94 15.51 -11.76
CA LEU A 11 1.51 15.19 -11.66
C LEU A 11 1.21 13.78 -11.10
N SER A 12 2.24 12.96 -10.88
CA SER A 12 2.09 11.60 -10.33
C SER A 12 1.79 11.65 -8.82
N GLN A 13 0.51 11.64 -8.46
CA GLN A 13 0.03 11.46 -7.09
C GLN A 13 -1.01 10.35 -7.12
N SER A 14 -0.88 9.33 -6.27
CA SER A 14 -2.00 8.44 -5.98
C SER A 14 -3.07 9.21 -5.22
N LEU A 15 -4.33 8.93 -5.54
CA LEU A 15 -5.48 9.49 -4.82
C LEU A 15 -6.04 8.43 -3.90
N LEU A 16 -6.27 8.79 -2.64
CA LEU A 16 -6.92 7.92 -1.68
C LEU A 16 -8.42 7.82 -2.00
N PRO A 17 -9.04 6.63 -1.89
CA PRO A 17 -10.48 6.49 -2.00
C PRO A 17 -11.21 7.36 -0.99
N TYR A 18 -12.35 7.92 -1.38
CA TYR A 18 -13.18 8.73 -0.46
C TYR A 18 -13.77 7.90 0.70
N ARG A 19 -13.95 6.59 0.51
CA ARG A 19 -14.51 5.66 1.50
C ARG A 19 -13.44 4.68 1.97
N HIS A 20 -13.34 4.52 3.30
CA HIS A 20 -12.41 3.61 3.97
C HIS A 20 -13.07 2.28 4.41
N SER A 21 -14.27 1.97 3.91
CA SER A 21 -14.97 0.72 4.22
C SER A 21 -14.36 -0.44 3.44
N VAL A 22 -14.24 -1.60 4.10
CA VAL A 22 -13.74 -2.82 3.46
C VAL A 22 -14.68 -3.22 2.30
N PRO A 23 -14.14 -3.49 1.10
CA PRO A 23 -14.95 -3.97 -0.01
C PRO A 23 -15.58 -5.33 0.28
N MET A 24 -16.84 -5.52 -0.11
CA MET A 24 -17.61 -6.76 0.14
C MET A 24 -17.04 -8.01 -0.57
N TRP A 25 -16.25 -7.81 -1.62
CA TRP A 25 -15.62 -8.90 -2.37
C TRP A 25 -14.35 -9.46 -1.69
N LEU A 26 -13.82 -8.76 -0.69
CA LEU A 26 -12.66 -9.19 0.08
C LEU A 26 -13.11 -10.13 1.21
N LYS A 27 -12.74 -11.41 1.10
CA LYS A 27 -13.07 -12.46 2.09
C LYS A 27 -11.97 -12.69 3.13
N LEU A 28 -10.89 -11.90 3.09
CA LEU A 28 -9.79 -12.01 4.03
C LEU A 28 -10.19 -11.47 5.40
N THR A 29 -9.87 -12.25 6.44
CA THR A 29 -10.01 -11.80 7.83
C THR A 29 -8.79 -10.98 8.23
N SER A 30 -8.97 -10.07 9.19
CA SER A 30 -7.88 -9.22 9.69
C SER A 30 -6.71 -9.99 10.31
N ASP A 31 -6.92 -11.24 10.71
CA ASP A 31 -5.90 -12.09 11.32
C ASP A 31 -4.95 -12.68 10.27
N ASP A 32 -5.50 -13.14 9.14
CA ASP A 32 -4.71 -13.68 8.02
C ASP A 32 -3.80 -12.61 7.39
N LEU A 33 -4.29 -11.37 7.31
CA LEU A 33 -3.49 -10.22 6.86
C LEU A 33 -2.27 -9.97 7.74
N LYS A 34 -2.40 -10.11 9.07
CA LYS A 34 -1.27 -9.92 9.98
C LYS A 34 -0.22 -10.99 9.76
N ASP A 35 -0.63 -12.26 9.64
CA ASP A 35 0.30 -13.36 9.41
C ASP A 35 1.03 -13.24 8.06
N GLN A 36 0.36 -12.77 7.01
CA GLN A 36 1.01 -12.41 5.74
C GLN A 36 2.06 -11.30 5.90
N ILE A 37 1.71 -10.21 6.58
CA ILE A 37 2.65 -9.09 6.82
C ILE A 37 3.89 -9.58 7.57
N TYR A 38 3.72 -10.39 8.63
CA TYR A 38 4.86 -10.93 9.38
C TYR A 38 5.73 -11.88 8.55
N LYS A 39 5.14 -12.72 7.70
CA LYS A 39 5.89 -13.60 6.79
C LYS A 39 6.69 -12.81 5.77
N LEU A 40 6.09 -11.78 5.17
CA LEU A 40 6.74 -10.94 4.16
C LEU A 40 7.83 -10.06 4.78
N ALA A 41 7.60 -9.53 5.98
CA ALA A 41 8.59 -8.79 6.75
C ALA A 41 9.80 -9.66 7.12
N LYS A 42 9.57 -10.91 7.55
CA LYS A 42 10.66 -11.87 7.82
C LYS A 42 11.47 -12.25 6.59
N LYS A 43 10.88 -12.18 5.39
CA LYS A 43 11.60 -12.35 4.12
C LYS A 43 12.47 -11.14 3.75
N GLY A 44 12.41 -10.04 4.52
CA GLY A 44 13.21 -8.84 4.30
C GLY A 44 12.62 -7.88 3.25
N LEU A 45 11.34 -8.03 2.91
CA LEU A 45 10.67 -7.09 2.01
C LEU A 45 10.48 -5.73 2.69
N THR A 46 10.67 -4.66 1.93
CA THR A 46 10.43 -3.31 2.44
C THR A 46 8.93 -3.06 2.59
N PRO A 47 8.49 -2.25 3.57
CA PRO A 47 7.06 -1.99 3.80
C PRO A 47 6.34 -1.49 2.54
N SER A 48 7.00 -0.65 1.72
CA SER A 48 6.44 -0.20 0.44
C SER A 48 6.18 -1.34 -0.54
N GLN A 49 6.99 -2.39 -0.55
CA GLN A 49 6.77 -3.57 -1.40
C GLN A 49 5.69 -4.48 -0.85
N ILE A 50 5.54 -4.56 0.48
CA ILE A 50 4.49 -5.35 1.13
C ILE A 50 3.11 -4.74 0.81
N GLU A 51 2.99 -3.42 0.92
CA GLU A 51 1.73 -2.69 0.69
C GLU A 51 1.38 -2.53 -0.80
N CYS A 52 2.39 -2.47 -1.69
CA CYS A 52 2.17 -2.39 -3.14
C CYS A 52 1.75 -3.74 -3.75
N GLY A 53 2.08 -4.87 -3.09
CA GLY A 53 1.73 -6.21 -3.53
C GLY A 53 0.41 -6.75 -2.97
N SER A 54 -0.24 -6.02 -2.07
CA SER A 54 -1.56 -6.37 -1.54
C SER A 54 -2.64 -5.75 -2.42
N GLU A 55 -3.00 -6.46 -3.49
CA GLU A 55 -4.31 -6.36 -4.16
C GLU A 55 -5.38 -7.15 -3.39
#